data_AF-A0A920PI73-F1
#
_entry.id   AF-A0A920PI73-F1
#
_cell.length_a   1.000
_cell.length_b   1.000
_cell.length_c   1.000
_cell.angle_alpha   90.00
_cell.angle_beta   90.00
_cell.angle_gamma   90.00
#
_symmetry.space_group_name_H-M   'P 1'
#
loop_
_entity.id
_entity.type
_entity.pdbx_description
1 polymer ?
#
loop_
_entity_poly.entity_id
_entity_poly.type
_entity_poly.pdbx_seq_one_letter_code
_entity_poly.pdbx_strand_id
1 'polypeptide(L)' 'MKSIKIVISILILLQSNYLLAESCEQKIESNDMLQFNFKEIAISSNCSELTVILKPPVNCQLILWVIIGY' A
#
# COMPACT_ATOMS: atom_id res chain seq x y z
N MET A 1 -39.51 -13.44 -10.60
CA MET A 1 -38.69 -12.63 -9.67
C MET A 1 -37.61 -13.40 -8.90
N LYS A 2 -37.60 -14.76 -8.90
CA LYS A 2 -36.59 -15.56 -8.19
C LYS A 2 -35.23 -15.60 -8.92
N SER A 3 -35.27 -15.67 -10.24
CA SER A 3 -34.07 -15.73 -11.09
C SER A 3 -33.27 -14.43 -11.12
N ILE A 4 -33.92 -13.27 -10.98
CA ILE A 4 -33.25 -11.95 -10.93
C ILE A 4 -32.39 -11.79 -9.67
N LYS A 5 -32.85 -12.29 -8.52
CA LYS A 5 -32.07 -12.23 -7.26
C LYS A 5 -30.79 -13.07 -7.35
N ILE A 6 -30.84 -14.20 -8.06
CA ILE A 6 -29.69 -15.07 -8.28
C ILE A 6 -28.64 -14.37 -9.16
N VAL A 7 -29.06 -13.73 -10.25
CA VAL A 7 -28.15 -12.99 -11.15
C VAL A 7 -27.45 -11.84 -10.41
N ILE A 8 -28.18 -11.10 -9.58
CA ILE A 8 -27.60 -10.01 -8.77
C ILE A 8 -26.57 -10.55 -7.77
N SER A 9 -26.87 -11.67 -7.11
CA SER A 9 -25.94 -12.30 -6.17
C SER A 9 -24.64 -12.79 -6.83
N ILE A 10 -24.73 -13.26 -8.07
CA ILE A 10 -23.54 -13.68 -8.84
C ILE A 10 -22.72 -12.45 -9.21
N LEU A 11 -23.35 -11.37 -9.67
CA LEU A 11 -22.65 -10.15 -10.10
C LEU A 11 -21.80 -9.51 -8.99
N ILE A 12 -22.26 -9.56 -7.74
CA ILE A 12 -21.54 -9.01 -6.57
C ILE A 12 -20.26 -9.79 -6.26
N LEU A 13 -20.25 -11.12 -6.48
CA LEU A 13 -19.10 -11.97 -6.23
C LEU A 13 -17.95 -11.77 -7.24
N LEU A 14 -18.23 -11.24 -8.44
CA LEU A 14 -17.19 -10.94 -9.43
C LEU A 14 -16.40 -9.65 -9.11
N GLN A 15 -16.90 -8.80 -8.21
CA GLN A 15 -16.31 -7.47 -7.94
C GLN A 15 -15.34 -7.45 -6.75
N SER A 16 -15.24 -8.53 -5.96
CA SER A 16 -14.40 -8.59 -4.76
C SER A 16 -12.89 -8.50 -5.06
N ASN A 17 -12.47 -8.74 -6.30
CA ASN A 17 -11.06 -8.76 -6.69
C ASN A 17 -10.49 -7.37 -7.03
N TYR A 18 -11.32 -6.33 -7.18
CA TYR A 18 -10.84 -4.98 -7.55
C TYR A 18 -10.60 -4.06 -6.34
N LEU A 19 -11.05 -4.45 -5.14
CA LEU A 19 -10.91 -3.63 -3.93
C LEU A 19 -9.60 -3.84 -3.17
N LEU A 20 -8.74 -4.74 -3.64
CA LEU A 20 -7.41 -4.99 -3.09
C LEU A 20 -6.33 -4.57 -4.07
N ALA A 21 -6.48 -3.38 -4.67
CA ALA A 21 -5.33 -2.69 -5.25
C ALA A 21 -4.40 -2.31 -4.10
N GLU A 22 -3.56 -3.25 -3.70
CA GLU A 22 -2.47 -3.00 -2.76
C GLU A 22 -1.61 -1.90 -3.38
N SER A 23 -1.57 -0.75 -2.71
CA SER A 23 -0.83 0.38 -3.24
C SER A 23 0.65 0.04 -3.18
N CYS A 24 1.29 -0.11 -4.34
CA CYS A 24 2.74 -0.15 -4.49
C CYS A 24 3.39 1.22 -4.21
N GLU A 25 2.70 2.08 -3.46
CA GLU A 25 3.16 3.37 -3.00
C GLU A 25 3.23 3.34 -1.48
N GLN A 26 4.37 3.75 -0.93
CA GLN A 26 4.62 3.76 0.50
C GLN A 26 5.07 5.13 0.94
N LYS A 27 4.30 5.76 1.83
CA LYS A 27 4.60 7.08 2.37
C LYS A 27 5.23 6.97 3.74
N ILE A 28 6.53 7.23 3.82
CA ILE A 28 7.30 7.19 5.07
C ILE A 28 7.41 8.62 5.60
N GLU A 29 6.92 8.86 6.81
CA GLU A 29 7.05 10.15 7.48
C GLU A 29 8.01 10.01 8.67
N SER A 30 8.95 10.95 8.79
CA SER A 30 9.83 11.08 9.95
C SER A 30 9.45 12.30 10.76
N ASN A 31 9.49 12.17 12.08
CA ASN A 31 9.29 13.29 13.01
C ASN A 31 10.61 13.89 13.51
N ASP A 32 10.52 14.99 14.26
CA ASP A 32 11.68 15.68 14.88
C ASP A 32 12.36 14.84 15.98
N MET A 33 11.74 13.73 16.41
CA MET A 33 12.31 12.76 17.34
C MET A 33 13.06 11.63 16.61
N LEU A 34 13.37 11.82 15.32
CA LEU A 34 14.09 10.86 14.46
C LEU A 34 13.42 9.49 14.38
N GLN A 35 12.09 9.46 14.45
CA GLN A 35 11.32 8.24 14.32
C GLN A 35 10.48 8.26 13.05
N PHE A 36 10.53 7.13 12.35
CA PHE A 36 9.65 6.86 11.23
C PHE A 36 8.29 6.36 11.71
N ASN A 37 7.25 6.67 10.94
CA ASN A 37 5.90 6.16 11.17
C ASN A 37 5.80 4.63 10.97
N PHE A 38 6.71 4.04 10.19
CA PHE A 38 6.76 2.61 9.90
C PHE A 38 8.09 2.01 10.36
N LYS A 39 8.04 0.79 10.90
CA LYS A 39 9.23 -0.01 11.24
C LYS A 39 9.61 -0.99 10.12
N GLU A 40 8.61 -1.41 9.35
CA GLU A 40 8.72 -2.38 8.27
C GLU A 40 7.72 -2.01 7.18
N ILE A 41 8.09 -2.29 5.94
CA ILE A 41 7.27 -2.07 4.76
C ILE A 41 7.06 -3.43 4.11
N ALA A 42 5.83 -3.92 4.13
CA ALA A 42 5.43 -5.10 3.38
C ALA A 42 4.91 -4.66 2.01
N ILE A 43 5.38 -5.31 0.95
CA ILE A 43 4.99 -5.03 -0.43
C ILE A 43 4.67 -6.37 -1.08
N SER A 44 3.51 -6.46 -1.71
CA SER A 44 3.14 -7.62 -2.48
C SER A 44 4.08 -7.86 -3.66
N SER A 45 4.37 -9.13 -3.91
CA SER A 45 5.13 -9.60 -5.07
C SER A 45 4.47 -9.25 -6.42
N ASN A 46 3.21 -8.78 -6.40
CA ASN A 46 2.50 -8.35 -7.60
C ASN A 46 2.89 -6.93 -8.05
N CYS A 47 3.65 -6.18 -7.24
CA CYS A 47 4.14 -4.86 -7.58
C CYS A 47 5.36 -4.94 -8.52
N SER A 48 5.21 -4.49 -9.77
CA SER A 48 6.33 -4.37 -10.72
C SER A 48 7.25 -3.21 -10.37
N GLU A 49 6.70 -2.13 -9.81
CA GLU A 49 7.42 -0.94 -9.40
C GLU A 49 6.91 -0.51 -8.02
N LEU A 50 7.82 -0.03 -7.17
CA LEU A 50 7.54 0.50 -5.84
C LEU A 50 7.87 1.99 -5.81
N THR A 51 6.90 2.81 -5.43
CA THR A 51 7.09 4.25 -5.19
C THR A 51 7.22 4.52 -3.70
N VAL A 52 8.36 5.03 -3.24
CA VAL A 52 8.54 5.42 -1.84
C VAL A 52 8.60 6.94 -1.73
N ILE A 53 7.67 7.51 -0.97
CA ILE A 53 7.61 8.95 -0.68
C ILE A 53 8.12 9.17 0.74
N LEU A 54 9.29 9.79 0.87
CA LEU A 54 9.87 10.13 2.17
C LEU A 54 9.58 11.60 2.52
N LYS A 55 8.91 11.84 3.64
CA LYS A 55 8.69 13.17 4.18
C LYS A 55 9.67 13.44 5.33
N PRO A 56 10.63 14.37 5.16
CA PRO A 56 11.55 14.75 6.23
C PRO A 56 10.88 15.65 7.28
N PRO A 57 11.44 15.72 8.50
CA PRO A 57 11.10 16.78 9.44
C PRO A 57 11.65 18.13 8.97
N VAL A 58 11.19 19.22 9.58
CA VAL A 58 11.31 20.60 9.05
C VAL A 58 12.75 21.09 8.86
N ASN A 59 13.76 20.37 9.37
CA ASN A 59 15.16 20.81 9.29
C ASN A 59 16.20 19.69 9.15
N CYS A 60 15.83 18.51 8.63
CA CYS A 60 16.77 17.40 8.43
C CYS A 60 16.77 16.88 7.00
N GLN A 61 17.95 16.60 6.47
CA GLN A 61 18.12 15.81 5.26
C GLN A 61 18.20 14.32 5.65
N LEU A 62 17.28 13.51 5.12
CA LEU A 62 17.26 12.07 5.36
C LEU A 62 17.87 11.35 4.16
N ILE A 63 18.63 10.28 4.43
CA ILE A 63 19.13 9.35 3.42
C ILE A 63 18.38 8.03 3.62
N LEU A 64 17.68 7.57 2.58
CA LEU A 64 16.98 6.29 2.59
C LEU A 64 17.89 5.21 2.01
N TRP A 65 18.24 4.21 2.82
CA TRP A 65 18.89 2.98 2.36
C TRP A 65 17.84 1.88 2.27
N VAL A 66 17.55 1.43 1.05
CA VAL A 66 16.60 0.33 0.83
C VAL A 66 17.37 -0.99 0.87
N ILE A 67 17.06 -1.83 1.85
CA ILE A 67 17.58 -3.20 1.95
C ILE A 67 16.44 -4.14 1.57
N ILE A 68 16.58 -4.85 0.46
CA ILE A 68 15.59 -5.83 0.00
C ILE A 68 15.95 -7.17 0.65
N GLY A 69 15.09 -7.63 1.56
CA GLY A 69 15.16 -8.98 2.14
C GLY A 69 14.42 -9.98 1.24
N TYR A 70 15.07 -11.11 0.93
CA TYR A 70 14.48 -12.24 0.22
C TYR A 70 14.12 -13.36 1.19
#